data_AF-A0A2S5KE32-F1
#
_entry.id   AF-A0A2S5KE32-F1
#
_cell.length_a   1.000
_cell.length_b   1.000
_cell.length_c   1.000
_cell.angle_alpha   90.00
_cell.angle_beta   90.00
_cell.angle_gamma   90.00
#
_symmetry.space_group_name_H-M   'P 1'
#
loop_
_entity.id
_entity.type
_entity.pdbx_description
1 polymer ?
#
loop_
_entity_poly.entity_id
_entity_poly.type
_entity_poly.pdbx_seq_one_letter_code
_entity_poly.pdbx_strand_id
1 'polypeptide(L)'
;MDFARFKTRLQQWEHLHFTSVELQQRDGRFEIYATAAEHQTLSQLFICNVSNESAAQEEIKQLQSWLQKIKSGRSKRLNARPVRQVTVNVPGVSLSR
;
A
#
# COMPACT_ATOMS: atom_id res chain seq x y z
N MET A 1 -17.46 -4.23 -2.31
CA MET A 1 -16.71 -3.27 -3.18
C MET A 1 -15.66 -4.03 -4.01
N ASP A 2 -15.23 -3.58 -5.19
CA ASP A 2 -14.23 -4.30 -6.01
C ASP A 2 -12.77 -3.90 -5.70
N PHE A 3 -11.85 -4.88 -5.83
CA PHE A 3 -10.41 -4.68 -5.63
C PHE A 3 -9.82 -3.57 -6.51
N ALA A 4 -10.24 -3.51 -7.78
CA ALA A 4 -9.75 -2.50 -8.72
C ALA A 4 -10.13 -1.09 -8.24
N ARG A 5 -11.37 -0.91 -7.78
CA ARG A 5 -11.89 0.37 -7.27
C ARG A 5 -11.16 0.79 -5.99
N PHE A 6 -10.89 -0.17 -5.11
CA PHE A 6 -10.10 0.04 -3.90
C PHE A 6 -8.67 0.46 -4.21
N LYS A 7 -8.01 -0.24 -5.16
CA LYS A 7 -6.67 0.11 -5.61
C LYS A 7 -6.62 1.49 -6.26
N THR A 8 -7.57 1.84 -7.13
CA THR A 8 -7.62 3.17 -7.76
C THR A 8 -7.83 4.27 -6.73
N ARG A 9 -8.71 4.06 -5.72
CA ARG A 9 -8.85 4.98 -4.58
C ARG A 9 -7.53 5.16 -3.84
N LEU A 10 -6.82 4.08 -3.50
CA LEU A 10 -5.51 4.16 -2.85
C LEU A 10 -4.45 4.84 -3.73
N GLN A 11 -4.50 4.65 -5.05
CA GLN A 11 -3.60 5.31 -6.01
C GLN A 11 -3.92 6.78 -6.23
N GLN A 12 -5.10 7.30 -5.86
CA GLN A 12 -5.31 8.75 -5.85
C GLN A 12 -4.48 9.44 -4.77
N TRP A 13 -4.02 8.68 -3.78
CA TRP A 13 -3.23 9.14 -2.66
C TRP A 13 -1.87 8.44 -2.67
N GLU A 14 -1.15 8.50 -3.79
CA GLU A 14 0.16 7.80 -3.92
C GLU A 14 1.18 8.24 -2.86
N HIS A 15 1.02 9.46 -2.36
CA HIS A 15 1.83 10.07 -1.31
C HIS A 15 1.48 9.59 0.10
N LEU A 16 0.33 8.92 0.30
CA LEU A 16 -0.07 8.38 1.59
C LEU A 16 0.13 6.87 1.62
N HIS A 17 0.91 6.42 2.58
CA HIS A 17 1.12 5.00 2.82
C HIS A 17 0.06 4.44 3.79
N PHE A 18 -1.07 4.00 3.23
CA PHE A 18 -2.07 3.26 4.02
C PHE A 18 -1.46 1.96 4.55
N THR A 19 -1.40 1.84 5.87
CA THR A 19 -0.78 0.72 6.58
C THR A 19 -1.79 -0.20 7.22
N SER A 20 -2.98 0.31 7.54
CA SER A 20 -4.03 -0.45 8.20
C SER A 20 -5.42 -0.07 7.70
N VAL A 21 -6.39 -0.88 8.10
CA VAL A 21 -7.83 -0.65 7.89
C VAL A 21 -8.50 -0.80 9.25
N GLU A 22 -9.31 0.17 9.63
CA GLU A 22 -10.04 0.24 10.89
C GLU A 22 -11.55 0.19 10.64
N LEU A 23 -12.26 -0.42 11.58
CA LEU A 23 -13.71 -0.41 11.65
C LEU A 23 -14.13 0.56 12.75
N GLN A 24 -15.01 1.50 12.42
CA GLN A 24 -15.68 2.35 13.40
C GLN A 24 -17.17 2.07 13.38
N GLN A 25 -17.77 1.97 14.57
CA GLN A 25 -19.22 1.88 14.70
C GLN A 25 -19.77 3.27 15.04
N ARG A 26 -20.62 3.82 14.18
CA ARG A 26 -21.29 5.12 14.37
C ARG A 26 -22.76 5.00 14.04
N ASP A 27 -23.62 5.48 14.93
CA ASP A 27 -25.09 5.53 14.74
C ASP A 27 -25.72 4.20 14.28
N GLY A 28 -25.22 3.07 14.84
CA GLY A 28 -25.70 1.72 14.49
C GLY A 28 -25.24 1.22 13.11
N ARG A 29 -24.29 1.91 12.48
CA ARG A 29 -23.65 1.50 11.22
C ARG A 29 -22.17 1.23 11.44
N PHE A 30 -21.61 0.37 10.61
CA PHE A 30 -20.21 0.00 10.61
C PHE A 30 -19.49 0.68 9.45
N GLU A 31 -18.65 1.66 9.76
CA GLU A 31 -17.87 2.44 8.81
C GLU A 31 -16.46 1.87 8.74
N ILE A 32 -15.97 1.65 7.51
CA ILE A 32 -14.65 1.10 7.26
C ILE A 32 -13.75 2.22 6.74
N TYR A 33 -12.64 2.42 7.43
CA TYR A 33 -11.65 3.44 7.13
C TYR A 33 -10.29 2.80 6.84
N ALA A 34 -9.59 3.27 5.81
CA ALA A 34 -8.18 2.99 5.63
C ALA A 34 -7.35 4.03 6.37
N THR A 35 -6.41 3.59 7.21
CA THR A 35 -5.51 4.47 7.97
C THR A 35 -4.10 4.46 7.36
N ALA A 36 -3.57 5.66 7.16
CA ALA A 36 -2.17 5.90 6.83
C ALA A 36 -1.51 6.61 8.01
N ALA A 37 -0.51 5.98 8.61
CA ALA A 37 0.31 6.58 9.66
C ALA A 37 1.69 6.84 9.07
N GLU A 38 1.96 8.10 8.73
CA GLU A 38 3.23 8.50 8.11
C GLU A 38 3.75 9.77 8.77
N HIS A 39 4.99 9.72 9.27
CA HIS A 39 5.73 10.88 9.80
C HIS A 39 4.87 11.79 10.71
N GLN A 40 4.21 11.20 11.71
CA GLN A 40 3.35 11.88 12.71
C GLN A 40 1.99 12.37 12.22
N THR A 41 1.64 12.20 10.95
CA THR A 41 0.29 12.48 10.44
C THR A 41 -0.50 11.18 10.34
N LEU A 42 -1.68 11.17 10.95
CA LEU A 42 -2.61 10.06 10.90
C LEU A 42 -3.75 10.45 9.96
N SER A 43 -3.75 9.88 8.76
CA SER A 43 -4.77 10.14 7.74
C SER A 43 -5.76 8.98 7.70
N GLN A 44 -7.05 9.29 7.78
CA GLN A 44 -8.14 8.33 7.65
C GLN A 44 -8.89 8.58 6.34
N LEU A 45 -9.05 7.52 5.55
CA LEU A 45 -9.81 7.55 4.31
C LEU A 45 -11.04 6.66 4.43
N PHE A 46 -12.22 7.26 4.28
CA PHE A 46 -13.46 6.51 4.22
C PHE A 46 -13.52 5.62 2.97
N ILE A 47 -13.76 4.31 3.18
CA ILE A 47 -13.89 3.33 2.10
C ILE A 47 -15.37 3.04 1.83
N CYS A 48 -16.07 2.51 2.83
CA CYS A 48 -17.48 2.13 2.74
C CYS A 48 -18.10 2.05 4.13
N ASN A 49 -19.43 2.00 4.17
CA ASN A 49 -20.17 1.63 5.38
C ASN A 49 -21.04 0.40 5.11
N VAL A 50 -21.32 -0.34 6.18
CA VAL A 50 -22.08 -1.58 6.17
C VAL A 50 -23.02 -1.56 7.38
N SER A 51 -24.27 -1.98 7.20
CA SER A 51 -25.25 -2.00 8.29
C SER A 51 -25.16 -3.24 9.18
N ASN A 52 -24.38 -4.24 8.75
CA ASN A 52 -24.28 -5.55 9.40
C ASN A 52 -22.84 -5.82 9.85
N GLU A 53 -22.69 -6.19 11.12
CA GLU A 53 -21.40 -6.42 11.77
C GLU A 53 -20.62 -7.55 11.10
N SER A 54 -21.28 -8.67 10.81
CA SER A 54 -20.62 -9.85 10.21
C SER A 54 -20.08 -9.52 8.82
N ALA A 55 -20.88 -8.83 8.01
CA ALA A 55 -20.46 -8.36 6.69
C ALA A 55 -19.32 -7.32 6.78
N ALA A 56 -19.35 -6.44 7.79
CA ALA A 56 -18.29 -5.48 8.03
C ALA A 56 -16.95 -6.15 8.39
N GLN A 57 -16.99 -7.23 9.19
CA GLN A 57 -15.81 -8.01 9.53
C GLN A 57 -15.25 -8.83 8.35
N GLU A 58 -16.10 -9.28 7.42
CA GLU A 58 -15.61 -9.92 6.19
C GLU A 58 -14.97 -8.89 5.26
N GLU A 59 -15.61 -7.74 5.07
CA GLU A 59 -15.08 -6.65 4.26
C GLU A 59 -13.74 -6.14 4.81
N ILE A 60 -13.60 -5.93 6.14
CA ILE A 60 -12.31 -5.48 6.71
C ILE A 60 -11.19 -6.49 6.46
N LYS A 61 -11.44 -7.80 6.62
CA LYS A 61 -10.44 -8.86 6.37
C LYS A 61 -10.04 -8.90 4.90
N GLN A 62 -11.01 -8.73 4.00
CA GLN A 62 -10.78 -8.68 2.57
C GLN A 62 -9.96 -7.45 2.17
N LEU A 63 -10.32 -6.27 2.69
CA LEU A 63 -9.60 -5.01 2.47
C LEU A 63 -8.18 -5.05 3.03
N GLN A 64 -7.97 -5.62 4.22
CA GLN A 64 -6.64 -5.83 4.77
C GLN A 64 -5.80 -6.76 3.89
N SER A 65 -6.37 -7.88 3.43
CA SER A 65 -5.68 -8.80 2.52
C SER A 65 -5.28 -8.11 1.21
N TRP A 66 -6.16 -7.27 0.67
CA TRP A 66 -5.87 -6.46 -0.51
C TRP A 66 -4.80 -5.40 -0.26
N LEU A 67 -4.83 -4.73 0.88
CA LEU A 67 -3.81 -3.77 1.30
C LEU A 67 -2.42 -4.43 1.35
N GLN A 68 -2.33 -5.60 1.99
CA GLN A 68 -1.09 -6.38 2.04
C GLN A 68 -0.64 -6.81 0.64
N LYS A 69 -1.57 -7.23 -0.23
CA LYS A 69 -1.26 -7.59 -1.63
C LYS A 69 -0.73 -6.41 -2.43
N ILE A 70 -1.28 -5.20 -2.22
CA ILE A 70 -0.82 -3.95 -2.85
C ILE A 70 0.57 -3.57 -2.32
N LYS A 71 0.81 -3.65 -1.01
CA LYS A 71 2.13 -3.41 -0.39
C LYS A 71 3.20 -4.37 -0.93
N SER A 72 2.89 -5.67 -0.96
CA SER A 72 3.77 -6.71 -1.52
C SER A 72 4.03 -6.50 -3.01
N GLY A 73 3.04 -6.04 -3.78
CA GLY A 73 3.18 -5.66 -5.18
C GLY A 73 4.04 -4.40 -5.40
N ARG A 74 3.93 -3.39 -4.53
CA ARG A 74 4.81 -2.19 -4.56
C ARG A 74 6.26 -2.54 -4.20
N SER A 75 6.48 -3.47 -3.27
CA SER A 75 7.83 -3.90 -2.87
C SER A 75 8.63 -4.49 -4.03
N LYS A 76 7.97 -5.21 -4.96
CA LYS A 76 8.61 -5.69 -6.20
C LYS A 76 9.04 -4.57 -7.15
N ARG A 77 8.37 -3.40 -7.13
CA ARG A 77 8.77 -2.26 -7.98
C ARG A 77 9.93 -1.44 -7.38
N LEU A 78 10.09 -1.44 -6.06
CA LEU A 78 11.23 -0.77 -5.42
C LEU A 78 12.55 -1.54 -5.61
N ASN A 79 12.50 -2.87 -5.75
CA ASN A 79 13.66 -3.68 -6.15
C ASN A 79 13.96 -3.64 -7.67
N ALA A 80 13.18 -2.92 -8.47
CA ALA A 80 13.46 -2.67 -9.88
C ALA A 80 14.22 -1.35 -10.09
N ARG A 81 14.92 -0.83 -9.09
CA ARG A 81 16.10 -0.01 -9.38
C ARG A 81 17.19 -0.97 -9.83
N PRO A 82 17.63 -0.96 -11.11
CA PRO A 82 18.88 -1.62 -11.43
C PRO A 82 19.92 -0.99 -10.50
N VAL A 83 20.59 -1.82 -9.71
CA VAL A 83 21.83 -1.43 -9.06
C VAL A 83 22.64 -0.77 -10.15
N ARG A 84 22.87 0.55 -10.04
CA ARG A 84 23.83 1.25 -10.88
C ARG A 84 25.14 0.56 -10.59
N GLN A 85 25.49 -0.44 -11.42
CA GLN A 85 26.84 -0.95 -11.47
C GLN A 85 27.68 0.23 -11.91
N VAL A 86 28.34 0.86 -10.94
CA VAL A 86 29.43 1.77 -11.21
C VAL A 86 30.55 0.89 -11.76
N THR A 87 30.55 0.68 -13.07
CA THR A 87 31.70 0.11 -13.75
C THR A 87 32.80 1.14 -13.66
N VAL A 88 33.73 0.94 -12.73
CA VAL A 88 34.96 1.73 -12.65
C VAL A 88 35.77 1.30 -13.86
N ASN A 89 35.76 2.12 -14.92
CA ASN A 89 36.61 1.89 -16.08
C ASN A 89 38.03 2.27 -15.68
N VAL A 90 38.86 1.27 -15.32
CA VAL A 90 40.29 1.47 -15.05
C VAL A 90 41.01 1.30 -16.39
N PRO A 91 41.58 2.37 -16.99
CA PRO A 91 42.33 2.23 -18.22
C PRO A 91 43.78 1.89 -17.90
N GLY A 92 44.29 0.84 -18.54
CA GLY A 92 45.72 0.64 -18.74
C GLY A 92 46.36 -0.37 -17.79
N VAL A 93 46.72 -1.53 -18.33
CA VAL A 93 48.10 -1.83 -18.75
C VAL A 93 48.07 -3.21 -19.41
N SER A 94 48.17 -3.24 -20.74
CA SER A 94 48.65 -4.43 -21.44
C SER A 94 50.17 -4.45 -21.27
N LEU A 95 50.68 -5.40 -20.49
CA LEU A 95 52.09 -5.74 -20.51
C LEU A 95 52.26 -6.99 -21.36
N SER A 96 52.73 -6.79 -22.59
CA SER A 96 53.25 -7.85 -23.44
C SER A 96 54.77 -7.75 -23.46
N ARG A 97 55.46 -8.72 -22.87
CA ARG A 97 56.69 -9.34 -23.39
C ARG A 97 57.11 -10.51 -22.53
#